data_AF-A0A1X0WW12-F1
#
_entry.id   AF-A0A1X0WW12-F1
#
_cell.length_a   1.000
_cell.length_b   1.000
_cell.length_c   1.000
_cell.angle_alpha   90.00
_cell.angle_beta   90.00
_cell.angle_gamma   90.00
#
_symmetry.space_group_name_H-M   'P 1'
#
loop_
_entity.id
_entity.type
_entity.pdbx_description
1 polymer ?
#
loop_
_entity_poly.entity_id
_entity_poly.type
_entity_poly.pdbx_seq_one_letter_code
_entity_poly.pdbx_strand_id
1 'polypeptide(L)'
;MTVYLTEKQIEKINALAIQRYSPNEQIQTVSPSALNMIVNLPEQFVFGKPLYPTIFDKATILFVQLIKKHVFANANKRTAFYVLVKFLHLNGYHFSVSVEEAVDMCVTIAVEALTDEKMISYSKWVSEHSVREKIS
;
A
#
# COMPACT_ATOMS: atom_id res chain seq x y z
N MET A 1 9.55 -8.43 14.49
CA MET A 1 8.33 -9.08 13.95
C MET A 1 7.64 -8.06 13.05
N THR A 2 7.16 -8.44 11.87
CA THR A 2 6.42 -7.52 10.99
C THR A 2 5.01 -7.29 11.55
N VAL A 3 4.57 -6.04 11.60
CA VAL A 3 3.21 -5.66 12.01
C VAL A 3 2.38 -5.42 10.76
N TYR A 4 1.33 -6.22 10.56
CA TYR A 4 0.47 -6.15 9.38
C TYR A 4 -0.83 -5.37 9.66
N LEU A 5 -1.40 -4.79 8.61
CA LEU A 5 -2.71 -4.16 8.64
C LEU A 5 -3.80 -5.18 8.34
N THR A 6 -4.90 -5.10 9.08
CA THR A 6 -6.13 -5.87 8.85
C THR A 6 -7.03 -5.19 7.82
N GLU A 7 -7.96 -5.95 7.23
CA GLU A 7 -8.98 -5.42 6.31
C GLU A 7 -9.72 -4.23 6.93
N LYS A 8 -10.20 -4.37 8.17
CA LYS A 8 -10.90 -3.31 8.90
C LYS A 8 -10.07 -2.04 9.07
N GLN A 9 -8.76 -2.17 9.29
CA GLN A 9 -7.88 -1.00 9.39
C GLN A 9 -7.73 -0.30 8.04
N ILE A 10 -7.65 -1.05 6.94
CA ILE A 10 -7.59 -0.49 5.58
C ILE A 10 -8.92 0.16 5.21
N GLU A 11 -10.06 -0.46 5.51
CA GLU A 11 -11.40 0.12 5.32
C GLU A 11 -11.56 1.42 6.10
N LYS A 12 -11.06 1.47 7.34
CA LYS A 12 -11.04 2.69 8.14
C LYS A 12 -10.17 3.77 7.52
N ILE A 13 -9.01 3.42 6.95
CA ILE A 13 -8.15 4.36 6.22
C ILE A 13 -8.90 4.92 5.00
N ASN A 14 -9.62 4.08 4.24
CA ASN A 14 -10.43 4.53 3.11
C ASN A 14 -11.52 5.52 3.54
N ALA A 15 -12.27 5.18 4.59
CA ALA A 15 -13.32 6.04 5.14
C ALA A 15 -12.77 7.41 5.58
N LEU A 16 -11.63 7.43 6.28
CA LEU A 16 -10.98 8.66 6.72
C LEU A 16 -10.48 9.51 5.54
N ALA A 17 -9.92 8.87 4.51
CA ALA A 17 -9.47 9.57 3.30
C ALA A 17 -10.66 10.22 2.55
N ILE A 18 -11.79 9.53 2.43
CA ILE A 18 -13.00 10.06 1.79
C ILE A 18 -13.55 11.23 2.62
N GLN A 19 -13.75 11.04 3.92
CA GLN A 19 -14.27 12.11 4.80
C GLN A 19 -13.41 13.37 4.77
N ARG A 20 -12.08 13.22 4.67
CA ARG A 20 -11.15 14.35 4.70
C ARG A 20 -11.14 15.18 3.43
N TYR A 21 -11.29 14.54 2.27
CA TYR A 21 -11.01 15.16 0.97
C TYR A 21 -12.19 15.18 0.00
N SER A 22 -13.16 14.29 0.17
CA SER A 22 -14.30 14.10 -0.74
C SER A 22 -15.52 13.56 0.01
N PRO A 23 -16.03 14.24 1.06
CA PRO A 23 -17.00 13.69 2.01
C PRO A 23 -18.34 13.25 1.40
N ASN A 24 -18.64 13.70 0.18
CA ASN A 24 -19.84 13.32 -0.56
C ASN A 24 -19.68 12.03 -1.38
N GLU A 25 -18.46 11.49 -1.50
CA GLU A 25 -18.21 10.21 -2.19
C GLU A 25 -18.66 9.03 -1.33
N GLN A 26 -19.11 7.96 -1.99
CA GLN A 26 -19.54 6.74 -1.32
C GLN A 26 -18.35 6.00 -0.66
N ILE A 27 -18.51 5.65 0.62
CA ILE A 27 -17.60 4.78 1.36
C ILE A 27 -18.13 3.34 1.28
N GLN A 28 -17.48 2.50 0.47
CA GLN A 28 -17.88 1.10 0.30
C GLN A 28 -16.69 0.25 -0.19
N THR A 29 -16.53 -0.92 0.41
CA THR A 29 -15.70 -2.01 -0.14
C THR A 29 -16.51 -2.73 -1.22
N VAL A 30 -16.11 -2.62 -2.49
CA VAL A 30 -16.80 -3.24 -3.64
C VAL A 30 -16.28 -4.64 -3.96
N SER A 31 -15.09 -5.00 -3.45
CA SER A 31 -14.52 -6.33 -3.64
C SER A 31 -13.86 -6.87 -2.36
N PRO A 32 -14.67 -7.35 -1.39
CA PRO A 32 -14.15 -7.87 -0.12
C PRO A 32 -13.18 -9.04 -0.28
N SER A 33 -13.45 -9.96 -1.21
CA SER A 33 -12.56 -11.09 -1.49
C SER A 33 -11.19 -10.64 -2.03
N ALA A 34 -11.17 -9.62 -2.88
CA ALA A 34 -9.92 -9.04 -3.36
C ALA A 34 -9.17 -8.32 -2.23
N LEU A 35 -9.87 -7.58 -1.36
CA LEU A 35 -9.24 -6.96 -0.19
C LEU A 35 -8.62 -8.02 0.73
N ASN A 36 -9.35 -9.10 1.03
CA ASN A 36 -8.84 -10.22 1.80
C ASN A 36 -7.59 -10.86 1.16
N MET A 37 -7.60 -11.08 -0.15
CA MET A 37 -6.41 -11.57 -0.85
C MET A 37 -5.22 -10.61 -0.66
N ILE A 38 -5.44 -9.31 -0.86
CA ILE A 38 -4.40 -8.28 -0.83
C ILE A 38 -3.73 -8.17 0.53
N VAL A 39 -4.49 -8.21 1.63
CA VAL A 39 -3.93 -8.12 3.00
C VAL A 39 -3.03 -9.29 3.35
N ASN A 40 -3.22 -10.44 2.70
CA ASN A 40 -2.44 -11.66 2.92
C ASN A 40 -1.19 -11.76 2.02
N LEU A 41 -1.11 -10.98 0.93
CA LEU A 41 0.05 -11.01 0.02
C LEU A 41 1.40 -10.79 0.71
N PRO A 42 1.56 -9.80 1.62
CA PRO A 42 2.85 -9.52 2.26
C PRO A 42 3.45 -10.69 3.06
N GLU A 43 2.64 -11.67 3.46
CA GLU A 43 3.06 -12.85 4.22
C GLU A 43 3.15 -14.11 3.36
N GLN A 44 3.01 -14.01 2.04
CA GLN A 44 3.06 -15.20 1.17
C GLN A 44 4.45 -15.87 1.14
N PHE A 45 4.41 -17.20 1.06
CA PHE A 45 5.58 -18.06 0.90
C PHE A 45 5.47 -18.92 -0.36
N VAL A 46 6.59 -19.09 -1.06
CA VAL A 46 6.71 -19.97 -2.22
C VAL A 46 7.96 -20.83 -2.03
N PHE A 47 7.82 -22.15 -2.17
CA PHE A 47 8.90 -23.13 -1.92
C PHE A 47 9.61 -22.93 -0.57
N GLY A 48 8.85 -22.62 0.49
CA GLY A 48 9.38 -22.42 1.84
C GLY A 48 10.14 -21.10 2.08
N LYS A 49 10.15 -20.19 1.10
CA LYS A 49 10.78 -18.86 1.22
C LYS A 49 9.73 -17.74 1.15
N PRO A 50 9.89 -16.64 1.90
CA PRO A 50 9.02 -15.48 1.74
C PRO A 50 9.09 -14.97 0.30
N LEU A 51 7.93 -14.77 -0.32
CA LEU A 51 7.83 -14.17 -1.66
C LEU A 51 8.24 -12.70 -1.64
N TYR A 52 7.94 -12.01 -0.53
CA TYR A 52 8.30 -10.61 -0.27
C TYR A 52 9.26 -10.56 0.93
N PRO A 53 10.58 -10.68 0.70
CA PRO A 53 11.55 -10.91 1.77
C PRO A 53 11.80 -9.67 2.64
N THR A 54 11.75 -8.46 2.09
CA THR A 54 11.99 -7.23 2.85
C THR A 54 10.69 -6.54 3.27
N ILE A 55 10.78 -5.63 4.25
CA ILE A 55 9.62 -4.80 4.62
C ILE A 55 9.15 -3.91 3.47
N PHE A 56 10.07 -3.49 2.59
CA PHE A 56 9.75 -2.65 1.43
C PHE A 56 9.03 -3.46 0.36
N ASP A 57 9.42 -4.71 0.13
CA ASP A 57 8.70 -5.61 -0.80
C ASP A 57 7.26 -5.84 -0.33
N LYS A 58 7.10 -6.08 0.98
CA LYS A 58 5.80 -6.26 1.64
C LYS A 58 4.92 -5.03 1.55
N ALA A 59 5.49 -3.85 1.78
CA ALA A 59 4.78 -2.59 1.67
C ALA A 59 4.38 -2.31 0.21
N THR A 60 5.27 -2.62 -0.73
CA THR A 60 5.08 -2.38 -2.17
C THR A 60 3.99 -3.25 -2.75
N ILE A 61 3.94 -4.55 -2.44
CA ILE A 61 2.88 -5.41 -2.97
C ILE A 61 1.50 -4.96 -2.48
N LEU A 62 1.41 -4.56 -1.20
CA LEU A 62 0.17 -4.05 -0.62
C LEU A 62 -0.28 -2.76 -1.34
N PHE A 63 0.65 -1.82 -1.53
CA PHE A 63 0.43 -0.55 -2.21
C PHE A 63 -0.03 -0.75 -3.66
N VAL A 64 0.71 -1.54 -4.43
CA VAL A 64 0.45 -1.78 -5.87
C VAL A 64 -0.89 -2.46 -6.08
N GLN A 65 -1.21 -3.48 -5.30
CA GLN A 65 -2.43 -4.25 -5.51
C GLN A 65 -3.69 -3.50 -5.06
N LEU A 66 -3.61 -2.65 -4.03
CA LEU A 66 -4.72 -1.75 -3.67
C LEU A 66 -5.03 -0.75 -4.78
N ILE A 67 -4.01 -0.25 -5.50
CA ILE A 67 -4.22 0.61 -6.66
C ILE A 67 -4.87 -0.18 -7.79
N LYS A 68 -4.31 -1.34 -8.15
CA LYS A 68 -4.71 -2.12 -9.33
C LYS A 68 -6.05 -2.83 -9.22
N LYS A 69 -6.41 -3.31 -8.03
CA LYS A 69 -7.62 -4.12 -7.84
C LYS A 69 -8.87 -3.29 -7.56
N HIS A 70 -8.74 -1.99 -7.33
CA HIS A 70 -9.85 -1.06 -7.13
C HIS A 70 -10.91 -1.58 -6.13
N VAL A 71 -10.46 -2.06 -4.97
CA VAL A 71 -11.32 -2.78 -4.02
C VAL A 71 -12.35 -1.89 -3.31
N PHE A 72 -12.21 -0.57 -3.41
CA PHE A 72 -13.15 0.43 -2.89
C PHE A 72 -13.90 1.13 -4.02
N ALA A 73 -15.11 1.61 -3.74
CA ALA A 73 -15.88 2.43 -4.68
C ALA A 73 -15.12 3.71 -5.07
N ASN A 74 -14.50 4.37 -4.09
CA ASN A 74 -13.78 5.63 -4.28
C ASN A 74 -12.46 5.65 -3.52
N ALA A 75 -11.63 6.64 -3.86
CA ALA A 75 -10.37 6.94 -3.18
C ALA A 75 -9.31 5.80 -3.14
N ASN A 76 -9.34 4.83 -4.07
CA ASN A 76 -8.39 3.70 -4.11
C ASN A 76 -6.91 4.12 -4.05
N LYS A 77 -6.48 5.04 -4.93
CA LYS A 77 -5.08 5.53 -4.97
C LYS A 77 -4.66 6.20 -3.66
N ARG A 78 -5.50 7.10 -3.15
CA ARG A 78 -5.29 7.80 -1.87
C ARG A 78 -5.19 6.80 -0.72
N THR A 79 -6.10 5.83 -0.67
CA THR A 79 -6.13 4.78 0.33
C THR A 79 -4.87 3.93 0.29
N ALA A 80 -4.45 3.50 -0.90
CA ALA A 80 -3.25 2.71 -1.09
C ALA A 80 -1.99 3.45 -0.58
N PHE A 81 -1.88 4.74 -0.87
CA PHE A 81 -0.76 5.56 -0.38
C PHE A 81 -0.78 5.69 1.16
N TYR A 82 -1.93 5.96 1.78
CA TYR A 82 -2.01 6.00 3.24
C TYR A 82 -1.72 4.65 3.89
N VAL A 83 -2.11 3.55 3.26
CA VAL A 83 -1.79 2.19 3.70
C VAL A 83 -0.28 1.94 3.63
N LEU A 84 0.38 2.35 2.54
CA LEU A 84 1.85 2.28 2.39
C LEU A 84 2.54 2.99 3.55
N VAL A 85 2.21 4.28 3.76
CA VAL A 85 2.80 5.12 4.82
C VAL A 85 2.55 4.49 6.19
N LYS A 86 1.31 4.06 6.46
CA LYS A 86 0.94 3.49 7.76
C LYS A 86 1.65 2.16 8.01
N PHE A 87 1.75 1.30 7.01
CA PHE A 87 2.43 0.01 7.11
C PHE A 87 3.92 0.19 7.43
N LEU A 88 4.60 1.09 6.71
CA LEU A 88 6.01 1.41 6.97
C LEU A 88 6.22 1.97 8.38
N HIS A 89 5.38 2.91 8.79
CA HIS A 89 5.44 3.51 10.12
C HIS A 89 5.21 2.48 11.25
N LEU A 90 4.23 1.58 11.11
CA LEU A 90 4.02 0.48 12.06
C LEU A 90 5.22 -0.47 12.17
N ASN A 91 6.11 -0.46 11.18
CA ASN A 91 7.31 -1.28 11.12
C ASN A 91 8.60 -0.47 11.36
N GLY A 92 8.49 0.75 11.89
CA GLY A 92 9.63 1.57 12.32
C GLY A 92 10.32 2.36 11.21
N TYR A 93 9.60 2.66 10.13
CA TYR A 93 10.10 3.47 9.02
C TYR A 93 9.26 4.72 8.83
N HIS A 94 9.93 5.87 8.80
CA HIS A 94 9.36 7.12 8.36
C HIS A 94 9.47 7.21 6.84
N PHE A 95 8.33 7.29 6.16
CA PHE A 95 8.26 7.42 4.70
C PHE A 95 7.94 8.87 4.31
N SER A 96 8.77 9.48 3.47
CA SER A 96 8.61 10.89 3.08
C SER A 96 8.92 11.10 1.60
N VAL A 97 7.96 11.71 0.90
CA VAL A 97 8.00 12.08 -0.53
C VAL A 97 7.25 13.40 -0.72
N SER A 98 7.50 14.11 -1.81
CA SER A 98 6.64 15.24 -2.19
C SER A 98 5.26 14.77 -2.62
N VAL A 99 4.29 15.69 -2.61
CA VAL A 99 2.92 15.37 -3.05
C VAL A 99 2.90 15.03 -4.54
N GLU A 100 3.65 15.76 -5.34
CA GLU A 100 3.79 15.56 -6.78
C GLU A 100 4.34 14.16 -7.07
N GLU A 101 5.42 13.77 -6.40
CA GLU A 101 6.04 12.46 -6.59
C GLU A 101 5.13 11.30 -6.15
N ALA A 102 4.43 11.48 -5.02
CA ALA A 102 3.44 10.50 -4.58
C ALA A 102 2.31 10.30 -5.59
N VAL A 103 1.82 11.39 -6.19
CA VAL A 103 0.76 11.35 -7.22
C VAL A 103 1.28 10.66 -8.47
N ASP A 104 2.45 11.04 -8.96
CA ASP A 104 3.07 10.46 -10.16
C ASP A 104 3.31 8.96 -9.99
N MET A 105 3.78 8.52 -8.83
CA MET A 105 3.96 7.09 -8.54
C MET A 105 2.61 6.35 -8.53
N CYS A 106 1.57 6.92 -7.91
CA CYS A 106 0.24 6.31 -7.91
C CYS A 106 -0.36 6.19 -9.31
N VAL A 107 -0.13 7.19 -10.18
CA VAL A 107 -0.61 7.20 -11.58
C VAL A 107 0.18 6.19 -12.40
N THR A 108 1.52 6.18 -12.28
CA THR A 108 2.40 5.21 -12.94
C THR A 108 1.96 3.79 -12.64
N ILE A 109 1.79 3.45 -11.36
CA ILE A 109 1.30 2.12 -10.96
C ILE A 109 -0.09 1.84 -11.53
N ALA A 110 -1.00 2.82 -11.57
CA ALA A 110 -2.34 2.59 -12.09
C ALA A 110 -2.32 2.23 -13.59
N VAL A 111 -1.50 2.90 -14.39
CA VAL A 111 -1.50 2.81 -15.85
C VAL A 111 -0.60 1.69 -16.39
N GLU A 112 0.58 1.50 -15.81
CA GLU A 112 1.57 0.59 -16.39
C GLU A 112 1.28 -0.90 -16.12
N ALA A 113 1.69 -1.79 -17.01
CA ALA A 113 1.60 -3.23 -16.77
C ALA A 113 2.46 -3.65 -15.57
N LEU A 114 1.96 -4.60 -14.77
CA LEU A 114 2.76 -5.18 -13.69
C LEU A 114 3.72 -6.22 -14.26
N THR A 115 5.01 -5.89 -14.24
CA THR A 115 6.12 -6.80 -14.53
C THR A 115 7.02 -6.92 -13.30
N ASP A 116 7.85 -7.97 -13.25
CA ASP A 116 8.80 -8.16 -12.16
C ASP A 116 9.79 -7.00 -12.05
N GLU A 117 10.26 -6.47 -13.18
CA GLU A 117 11.12 -5.29 -13.24
C GLU A 117 10.46 -4.06 -12.61
N LYS A 118 9.17 -3.84 -12.90
CA LYS A 118 8.41 -2.73 -12.30
C LYS A 118 8.23 -2.93 -10.79
N MET A 119 7.91 -4.14 -10.34
CA MET A 119 7.82 -4.44 -8.91
C MET A 119 9.13 -4.18 -8.17
N ILE A 120 10.27 -4.56 -8.76
CA ILE A 120 11.60 -4.24 -8.21
C ILE A 120 11.81 -2.73 -8.15
N SER A 121 11.46 -1.99 -9.21
CA SER A 121 11.59 -0.53 -9.26
C SER A 121 10.73 0.18 -8.20
N TYR A 122 9.50 -0.29 -7.98
CA TYR A 122 8.61 0.26 -6.96
C TYR A 122 9.11 -0.05 -5.55
N SER A 123 9.61 -1.26 -5.30
CA SER A 123 10.20 -1.62 -4.00
C SER A 123 11.44 -0.80 -3.70
N LYS A 124 12.28 -0.57 -4.71
CA LYS A 124 13.43 0.34 -4.60
C LYS A 124 12.99 1.77 -4.26
N TRP A 125 12.01 2.32 -4.97
CA TRP A 125 11.48 3.65 -4.68
C TRP A 125 10.93 3.77 -3.26
N VAL A 126 10.20 2.75 -2.79
CA VAL A 126 9.71 2.70 -1.41
C VAL A 126 10.87 2.69 -0.41
N SER A 127 11.91 1.91 -0.67
CA SER A 127 13.10 1.84 0.18
C SER A 127 13.89 3.15 0.24
N GLU A 128 14.08 3.83 -0.89
CA GLU A 128 14.88 5.07 -0.99
C GLU A 128 14.24 6.23 -0.22
N HIS A 129 12.91 6.23 -0.13
CA HIS A 129 12.13 7.24 0.60
C HIS A 129 11.78 6.85 2.04
N SER A 130 12.34 5.73 2.53
CA SER A 130 12.10 5.23 3.88
C SER A 130 13.33 5.38 4.75
N VAL A 131 13.22 6.12 5.85
CA VAL A 131 14.27 6.25 6.86
C VAL A 131 13.85 5.51 8.13
N ARG A 132 14.74 4.68 8.67
CA ARG A 132 14.46 3.98 9.93
C ARG A 132 14.34 4.98 11.07
N GLU A 133 13.22 4.95 11.79
CA GLU A 133 13.02 5.79 12.96
C GLU A 133 14.02 5.37 14.05
N LYS A 134 14.79 6.31 14.57
CA LYS A 134 15.57 6.08 15.80
C LYS A 134 14.57 6.02 16.94
N ILE A 135 14.42 4.83 17.52
CA ILE A 135 13.67 4.68 18.78
C ILE A 135 14.47 5.45 19.83
N SER A 136 13.95 6.61 20.24
CA SER A 136 14.42 7.37 21.41
C SER A 136 13.94 6.72 22.69
#